data_AF-A0A2G4ID13-F1
#
_entry.id   AF-A0A2G4ID13-F1
#
_cell.length_a   1.000
_cell.length_b   1.000
_cell.length_c   1.000
_cell.angle_alpha   90.00
_cell.angle_beta   90.00
_cell.angle_gamma   90.00
#
_symmetry.space_group_name_H-M   'P 1'
#
loop_
_entity.id
_entity.type
_entity.pdbx_description
1 polymer ?
#
loop_
_entity_poly.entity_id
_entity_poly.type
_entity_poly.pdbx_seq_one_letter_code
_entity_poly.pdbx_strand_id
1 'polypeptide(L)'
;MQGFTFEHGGRTYTCTKEKRMAAPVGWWWWFAVTSDQQRYAVLEVAEKDTEKSVKKRITEYYENLLRVRALPPEARHHFSRPGRPPSVNKVQAAAADSDD
;
A
#
# COMPACT_ATOMS: atom_id res chain seq x y z
N MET A 1 27.31 -2.69 6.99
CA MET A 1 26.00 -3.08 6.40
C MET A 1 26.09 -4.56 6.12
N GLN A 2 25.19 -5.38 6.67
CA GLN A 2 25.16 -6.81 6.37
C GLN A 2 24.01 -7.06 5.40
N GLY A 3 24.27 -7.84 4.36
CA GLY A 3 23.32 -8.10 3.29
C GLY A 3 23.85 -9.16 2.35
N PHE A 4 22.98 -9.70 1.53
CA PHE A 4 23.30 -10.71 0.54
C PHE A 4 22.39 -10.55 -0.67
N THR A 5 22.87 -11.03 -1.82
CA THR A 5 22.11 -11.01 -3.07
C THR A 5 21.90 -12.45 -3.53
N PHE A 6 20.72 -12.74 -4.05
CA PHE A 6 20.43 -14.06 -4.61
C PHE A 6 19.47 -13.96 -5.79
N GLU A 7 19.44 -15.00 -6.62
CA GLU A 7 18.53 -15.07 -7.76
C GLU A 7 17.41 -16.07 -7.49
N HIS A 8 16.19 -15.72 -7.87
CA HIS A 8 15.03 -16.60 -7.79
C HIS A 8 14.02 -16.26 -8.90
N GLY A 9 13.60 -17.27 -9.67
CA GLY A 9 12.61 -17.09 -10.73
C GLY A 9 13.01 -16.08 -11.81
N GLY A 10 14.30 -16.01 -12.15
CA GLY A 10 14.84 -15.07 -13.15
C GLY A 10 14.94 -13.62 -12.67
N ARG A 11 14.83 -13.36 -11.37
CA ARG A 11 14.97 -12.04 -10.77
C ARG A 11 16.06 -12.04 -9.71
N THR A 12 16.75 -10.92 -9.57
CA THR A 12 17.80 -10.73 -8.57
C THR A 12 17.22 -9.99 -7.37
N TYR A 13 17.38 -10.57 -6.18
CA TYR A 13 16.92 -10.02 -4.91
C TYR A 13 18.13 -9.55 -4.11
N THR A 14 18.18 -8.26 -3.83
CA THR A 14 19.22 -7.66 -3.00
C THR A 14 18.65 -7.41 -1.62
N CYS A 15 19.13 -8.14 -0.61
CA CYS A 15 18.65 -8.07 0.76
C CYS A 15 19.67 -7.34 1.64
N THR A 16 19.20 -6.35 2.41
CA THR A 16 20.03 -5.56 3.31
C THR A 16 19.39 -5.44 4.67
N LYS A 17 20.20 -5.63 5.72
CA LYS A 17 19.83 -5.34 7.09
C LYS A 17 20.12 -3.87 7.36
N GLU A 18 19.06 -3.09 7.58
CA GLU A 18 19.16 -1.66 7.80
C GLU A 18 18.34 -1.25 9.04
N LYS A 19 18.87 -0.29 9.81
CA LYS A 19 18.19 0.22 10.99
C LYS A 19 17.11 1.20 10.54
N ARG A 20 15.87 0.88 10.83
CA ARG A 20 14.73 1.78 10.62
C ARG A 20 14.71 2.81 11.75
N MET A 21 14.86 4.08 11.37
CA MET A 21 14.77 5.20 12.32
C MET A 21 13.32 5.65 12.56
N ALA A 22 12.40 5.28 11.65
CA ALA A 22 10.97 5.52 11.81
C ALA A 22 10.32 4.41 12.66
N ALA A 23 9.33 4.76 13.48
CA ALA A 23 8.62 3.82 14.33
C ALA A 23 7.91 2.71 13.51
N PRO A 24 7.94 1.44 13.96
CA PRO A 24 8.71 0.93 15.08
C PRO A 24 10.23 0.93 14.80
N VAL A 25 10.99 1.51 15.73
CA VAL A 25 12.44 1.65 15.63
C VAL A 25 13.07 0.28 15.84
N GLY A 26 13.92 -0.16 14.91
CA GLY A 26 14.48 -1.49 14.97
C GLY A 26 15.32 -1.82 13.75
N TRP A 27 15.83 -3.06 13.71
CA TRP A 27 16.51 -3.57 12.53
C TRP A 27 15.50 -4.26 11.63
N TRP A 28 15.52 -3.92 10.34
CA TRP A 28 14.59 -4.48 9.37
C TRP A 28 15.36 -5.08 8.21
N TRP A 29 14.82 -6.16 7.67
CA TRP A 29 15.26 -6.74 6.41
C TRP A 29 14.58 -6.00 5.27
N TRP A 30 15.38 -5.19 4.59
CA TRP A 30 15.00 -4.53 3.36
C TRP A 30 15.38 -5.42 2.19
N PHE A 31 14.54 -5.45 1.17
CA PHE A 31 14.95 -6.00 -0.11
C PHE A 31 14.53 -5.14 -1.29
N ALA A 32 15.33 -5.24 -2.34
CA ALA A 32 15.07 -4.69 -3.66
C ALA A 32 15.07 -5.83 -4.67
N VAL A 33 14.29 -5.70 -5.73
CA VAL A 33 14.27 -6.65 -6.86
C VAL A 33 14.67 -5.89 -8.10
N THR A 34 15.53 -6.45 -8.95
CA THR A 34 15.99 -5.77 -10.18
C THR A 34 14.85 -5.37 -11.13
N SER A 35 13.72 -6.06 -11.09
CA SER A 35 12.53 -5.74 -11.88
C SER A 35 11.60 -4.70 -11.25
N ASP A 36 11.88 -4.21 -10.04
CA ASP A 36 11.03 -3.26 -9.31
C ASP A 36 11.86 -2.07 -8.82
N GLN A 37 11.30 -0.86 -8.85
CA GLN A 37 11.99 0.33 -8.35
C GLN A 37 11.79 0.56 -6.86
N GLN A 38 10.89 -0.17 -6.21
CA GLN A 38 10.59 -0.02 -4.80
C GLN A 38 11.41 -0.99 -3.93
N ARG A 39 11.76 -0.51 -2.73
CA ARG A 39 12.35 -1.31 -1.66
C ARG A 39 11.29 -1.62 -0.62
N TYR A 40 11.27 -2.87 -0.15
CA TYR A 40 10.28 -3.35 0.81
C TYR A 40 10.95 -3.75 2.12
N ALA A 41 10.36 -3.34 3.24
CA ALA A 41 10.75 -3.75 4.58
C ALA A 41 9.70 -4.73 5.11
N VAL A 42 9.92 -6.04 4.91
CA VAL A 42 8.88 -7.06 5.15
C VAL A 42 9.03 -7.74 6.50
N LEU A 43 10.26 -7.82 7.02
CA LEU A 43 10.55 -8.56 8.24
C LEU A 43 11.39 -7.70 9.20
N GLU A 44 10.99 -7.69 10.46
CA GLU A 44 11.83 -7.22 11.56
C GLU A 44 12.93 -8.25 11.83
N VAL A 45 14.17 -7.79 11.96
CA VAL A 45 15.32 -8.67 12.15
C VAL A 45 15.26 -9.29 13.54
N ALA A 46 15.08 -10.60 13.57
CA ALA A 46 15.18 -11.41 14.77
C ALA A 46 16.58 -12.02 14.91
N GLU A 47 17.02 -12.33 16.15
CA GLU A 47 18.30 -13.02 16.40
C GLU A 47 18.37 -14.41 15.75
N LYS A 48 17.22 -15.03 15.47
CA LYS A 48 17.12 -16.36 14.84
C LYS A 48 16.95 -16.29 13.32
N ASP A 49 17.01 -15.10 12.72
CA ASP A 49 16.94 -14.97 11.27
C ASP A 49 18.20 -15.53 10.63
N THR A 50 18.01 -16.61 9.90
CA THR A 50 19.03 -17.19 9.03
C THR A 50 18.80 -16.73 7.59
N GLU A 51 19.87 -16.72 6.80
CA GLU A 51 19.79 -16.39 5.37
C GLU A 51 18.72 -17.22 4.65
N LYS A 52 18.61 -18.52 4.97
CA LYS A 52 17.60 -19.41 4.38
C LYS A 52 16.17 -19.04 4.76
N SER A 53 15.93 -18.65 6.02
CA SER A 53 14.62 -18.19 6.50
C SER A 53 14.21 -16.88 5.82
N VAL A 54 15.13 -15.92 5.76
CA VAL A 54 14.92 -14.60 5.16
C VAL A 54 14.66 -14.74 3.65
N LYS A 55 15.47 -15.52 2.93
CA LYS A 55 15.25 -15.84 1.50
C LYS A 55 13.84 -16.37 1.26
N LYS A 56 13.43 -17.41 1.99
CA LYS A 56 12.11 -18.03 1.85
C LYS A 56 10.98 -17.01 2.03
N ARG A 57 11.03 -16.23 3.12
CA ARG A 57 9.99 -15.24 3.44
C ARG A 57 9.90 -14.10 2.42
N ILE A 58 11.05 -13.60 1.95
CA ILE A 58 11.11 -12.52 0.95
C ILE A 58 10.53 -13.00 -0.39
N THR A 59 10.94 -14.19 -0.82
CA THR A 59 10.43 -14.80 -2.05
C THR A 59 8.93 -15.02 -1.99
N GLU A 60 8.42 -15.64 -0.91
CA GLU A 60 7.00 -15.90 -0.70
C GLU A 60 6.17 -14.59 -0.68
N TYR A 61 6.67 -13.56 0.00
CA TYR A 61 6.03 -12.25 0.01
C TYR A 61 5.98 -11.63 -1.39
N TYR A 62 7.08 -11.66 -2.14
CA TYR A 62 7.14 -11.02 -3.46
C TYR A 62 6.29 -11.77 -4.49
N GLU A 63 6.27 -13.11 -4.45
CA GLU A 63 5.37 -13.92 -5.28
C GLU A 63 3.89 -13.62 -4.98
N ASN A 64 3.52 -13.51 -3.71
CA ASN A 64 2.17 -13.11 -3.33
C ASN A 64 1.84 -11.68 -3.79
N LEU A 65 2.77 -10.74 -3.66
CA LEU A 65 2.60 -9.36 -4.11
C LEU A 65 2.37 -9.29 -5.63
N LEU A 66 3.11 -10.07 -6.42
CA LEU A 66 2.89 -10.18 -7.86
C LEU A 66 1.54 -10.80 -8.19
N ARG A 67 1.12 -11.84 -7.45
CA ARG A 67 -0.20 -12.45 -7.60
C ARG A 67 -1.31 -11.41 -7.39
N VAL A 68 -1.23 -10.64 -6.31
CA VAL A 68 -2.19 -9.57 -5.99
C VAL A 68 -2.19 -8.48 -7.04
N ARG A 69 -1.01 -8.08 -7.55
CA ARG A 69 -0.90 -7.09 -8.63
C ARG A 69 -1.46 -7.58 -9.97
N ALA A 70 -1.40 -8.88 -10.23
CA ALA A 70 -1.94 -9.48 -11.45
C ALA A 70 -3.48 -9.62 -11.41
N LEU A 71 -4.11 -9.49 -10.24
CA LEU A 71 -5.56 -9.48 -10.14
C LEU A 71 -6.11 -8.21 -10.82
N PRO A 72 -7.22 -8.32 -11.56
CA PRO A 72 -7.91 -7.13 -12.06
C PRO A 72 -8.33 -6.26 -10.87
N PRO A 73 -8.29 -4.92 -11.00
CA PRO A 73 -8.75 -4.03 -9.94
C PRO A 73 -10.21 -4.36 -9.62
N GLU A 74 -10.46 -4.83 -8.40
CA GLU A 74 -11.83 -5.06 -7.94
C GLU A 74 -12.58 -3.72 -8.03
N ALA A 75 -13.76 -3.74 -8.67
CA ALA A 75 -14.60 -2.56 -8.78
C ALA A 75 -14.97 -2.12 -7.36
N ARG A 76 -14.27 -1.12 -6.85
CA ARG A 76 -14.57 -0.53 -5.54
C ARG A 76 -15.97 0.02 -5.65
N HIS A 77 -16.94 -0.62 -4.99
CA HIS A 77 -18.29 -0.07 -4.90
C HIS A 77 -18.17 1.34 -4.33
N HIS A 78 -18.33 2.32 -5.21
CA HIS A 78 -18.40 3.72 -4.84
C HIS A 78 -19.60 3.82 -3.92
N PHE A 79 -19.37 3.96 -2.62
CA PHE A 79 -20.43 4.32 -1.68
C PHE A 79 -21.07 5.58 -2.25
N SER A 80 -22.25 5.40 -2.83
CA SER A 80 -23.08 6.51 -3.29
C SER A 80 -23.32 7.35 -2.05
N ARG A 81 -22.74 8.55 -2.01
CA ARG A 81 -23.04 9.52 -0.95
C ARG A 81 -24.56 9.71 -0.96
N PRO A 82 -25.28 9.46 0.15
CA PRO A 82 -26.70 9.80 0.19
C PRO A 82 -26.82 11.30 -0.10
N GLY A 83 -27.69 11.62 -1.06
CA GLY A 83 -27.81 12.95 -1.64
C GLY A 83 -27.97 14.03 -0.59
N ARG A 84 -27.28 15.14 -0.79
CA ARG A 84 -27.58 16.41 -0.12
C ARG A 84 -29.06 16.73 -0.41
N PRO A 85 -29.93 16.90 0.60
CA PRO A 85 -31.30 17.33 0.35
C PRO A 85 -31.26 18.74 -0.27
N PRO A 86 -32.14 19.05 -1.25
CA PRO A 86 -32.16 20.37 -1.86
C PRO A 86 -32.54 21.41 -0.81
N SER A 87 -31.72 22.46 -0.70
CA SER A 87 -32.05 23.64 0.09
C SER A 87 -33.27 24.31 -0.54
N VAL A 88 -34.41 24.29 0.16
CA VAL A 88 -35.59 25.09 -0.22
C VAL A 88 -35.22 26.56 -0.06
N ASN A 89 -34.91 27.24 -1.16
CA ASN A 89 -34.75 28.68 -1.18
C ASN A 89 -36.11 29.34 -0.91
N LYS A 90 -36.23 29.99 0.24
CA LYS A 90 -37.37 30.81 0.63
C LYS A 90 -37.22 32.18 -0.03
N VAL A 91 -37.70 32.34 -1.26
CA VAL A 91 -37.90 33.65 -1.90
C VAL A 91 -38.96 33.55 -2.99
N GLN A 92 -40.22 33.80 -2.63
CA GLN A 92 -41.16 34.69 -3.33
C GLN A 92 -42.58 34.52 -2.79
N ALA A 93 -43.06 35.55 -2.10
CA ALA A 93 -44.45 36.01 -2.13
C ALA A 93 -44.49 37.40 -1.46
N ALA A 94 -43.86 38.37 -2.12
CA ALA A 94 -44.14 39.78 -1.92
C ALA A 94 -44.40 40.35 -3.32
N ALA A 95 -45.51 41.09 -3.44
CA ALA A 95 -46.00 41.86 -4.59
C ALA A 95 -46.90 41.13 -5.62
N ALA A 96 -48.22 41.30 -5.42
CA ALA A 96 -49.27 41.61 -6.39
C ALA A 96 -50.58 41.71 -5.57
N ASP A 97 -51.47 42.69 -5.65
CA ASP A 97 -51.61 43.93 -6.43
C ASP A 97 -52.84 44.66 -5.83
N SER A 98 -52.94 45.98 -5.99
CA SER A 98 -54.05 46.84 -5.53
C SER A 98 -55.27 46.81 -6.49
N ASP A 99 -56.38 47.47 -6.06
CA ASP A 99 -57.64 47.83 -6.79
C ASP A 99 -58.68 46.69 -6.98
N ASP A 100 -59.97 46.79 -6.62
CA ASP A 100 -60.97 47.88 -6.53
C ASP A 100 -61.87 47.70 -5.27
#